data_AF-I3D0K3-F1
#
_entry.id   AF-I3D0K3-F1
#
_cell.length_a   1.000
_cell.length_b   1.000
_cell.length_c   1.000
_cell.angle_alpha   90.00
_cell.angle_beta   90.00
_cell.angle_gamma   90.00
#
_symmetry.space_group_name_H-M   'P 1'
#
loop_
_entity.id
_entity.type
_entity.pdbx_description
1 polymer ?
#
loop_
_entity_poly.entity_id
_entity_poly.type
_entity_poly.pdbx_seq_one_letter_code
_entity_poly.pdbx_strand_id
1 'polypeptide(L)'
;EGQKMSQLLLMWGANDFGGTLINESISTSAGSEHGQLLRPKEIKRMIREIGRTPAERNTYYKILRKFDDGNEIDEKLDNAKNSQFGSYVELIKIKKFKYKNPRSE
;
A
#
# COMPACT_ATOMS: atom_id res chain seq x y z
N GLU A 1 0.66 -13.60 -6.35
CA GLU A 1 0.05 -14.64 -5.48
C GLU A 1 -0.65 -14.09 -4.23
N GLY A 2 -0.14 -13.04 -3.58
CA GLY A 2 -0.73 -12.52 -2.32
C GLY A 2 -2.21 -12.09 -2.38
N GLN A 3 -2.66 -11.43 -3.45
CA GLN A 3 -4.02 -10.88 -3.55
C GLN A 3 -5.15 -11.93 -3.33
N LYS A 4 -5.09 -13.05 -4.07
CA LYS A 4 -6.08 -14.13 -3.95
C LYS A 4 -6.03 -14.79 -2.57
N MET A 5 -4.83 -14.98 -2.02
CA MET A 5 -4.66 -15.53 -0.68
C MET A 5 -5.28 -14.60 0.37
N SER A 6 -5.11 -13.29 0.25
CA SER A 6 -5.74 -12.32 1.15
C SER A 6 -7.27 -12.39 1.08
N GLN A 7 -7.87 -12.57 -0.10
CA GLN A 7 -9.31 -12.79 -0.24
C GLN A 7 -9.77 -14.06 0.52
N LEU A 8 -9.04 -15.17 0.38
CA LEU A 8 -9.35 -16.41 1.11
C LEU A 8 -9.26 -16.22 2.63
N LEU A 9 -8.21 -15.57 3.12
CA LEU A 9 -8.02 -15.30 4.55
C LEU A 9 -9.13 -14.41 5.11
N LEU A 10 -9.59 -13.41 4.34
CA LEU A 10 -10.74 -12.58 4.71
C LEU A 10 -12.02 -13.41 4.85
N MET A 11 -12.20 -14.46 4.05
CA MET A 11 -13.34 -15.38 4.21
C MET A 11 -13.21 -16.27 5.45
N TRP A 12 -12.00 -16.44 5.99
CA TRP A 12 -11.68 -17.41 7.06
C TRP A 12 -11.34 -16.75 8.40
N GLY A 13 -11.94 -15.58 8.68
CA GLY A 13 -11.88 -14.92 9.98
C GLY A 13 -11.02 -13.67 10.03
N ALA A 14 -10.16 -13.43 9.03
CA ALA A 14 -9.51 -12.13 8.93
C ALA A 14 -10.55 -11.03 8.61
N ASN A 15 -10.33 -9.85 9.17
CA ASN A 15 -11.20 -8.68 9.01
C ASN A 15 -10.44 -7.42 8.60
N ASP A 16 -9.12 -7.53 8.38
CA ASP A 16 -8.24 -6.42 8.07
C ASP A 16 -7.40 -6.74 6.83
N PHE A 17 -7.30 -5.79 5.92
CA PHE A 17 -6.54 -5.89 4.69
C PHE A 17 -5.60 -4.70 4.61
N GLY A 18 -4.29 -4.95 4.70
CA GLY A 18 -3.27 -3.91 4.69
C GLY A 18 -1.89 -4.46 4.38
N GLY A 19 -0.85 -3.67 4.66
CA GLY A 19 0.55 -4.09 4.44
C GLY A 19 1.02 -4.01 2.99
N THR A 20 0.44 -3.10 2.20
CA THR A 20 0.88 -2.87 0.83
C THR A 20 2.21 -2.10 0.85
N LEU A 21 3.18 -2.58 0.06
CA LEU A 21 4.50 -1.97 0.02
C LEU A 21 4.57 -0.96 -1.13
N ILE A 22 5.22 0.16 -0.90
CA ILE A 22 5.47 1.20 -1.90
C ILE A 22 6.97 1.47 -1.92
N ASN A 23 7.57 1.45 -3.11
CA ASN A 23 9.01 1.63 -3.28
C ASN A 23 9.83 0.56 -2.53
N GLU A 24 9.34 -0.68 -2.56
CA GLU A 24 10.06 -1.83 -2.00
C GLU A 24 11.31 -2.10 -2.86
N SER A 25 12.51 -1.94 -2.31
CA SER A 25 13.73 -2.02 -3.12
C SER A 25 14.45 -3.35 -3.01
N ILE A 26 14.21 -4.10 -1.94
CA ILE A 26 14.96 -5.29 -1.59
C ILE A 26 14.51 -6.46 -2.47
N SER A 27 13.22 -6.75 -2.47
CA SER A 27 12.61 -7.81 -3.27
C SER A 27 12.71 -7.50 -4.75
N THR A 28 12.52 -6.24 -5.16
CA THR A 28 12.73 -5.83 -6.56
C THR A 28 14.19 -5.98 -6.99
N SER A 29 15.18 -5.64 -6.15
CA SER A 29 16.60 -5.88 -6.49
C SER A 29 16.96 -7.37 -6.56
N ALA A 30 16.22 -8.21 -5.84
CA ALA A 30 16.34 -9.67 -5.92
C ALA A 30 15.62 -10.29 -7.13
N GLY A 31 15.02 -9.48 -8.01
CA GLY A 31 14.36 -9.93 -9.24
C GLY A 31 12.84 -10.11 -9.14
N SER A 32 12.20 -9.64 -8.07
CA SER A 32 10.73 -9.70 -7.96
C SER A 32 10.05 -8.64 -8.82
N GLU A 33 9.13 -9.07 -9.68
CA GLU A 33 8.27 -8.19 -10.51
C GLU A 33 6.95 -7.82 -9.83
N HIS A 34 6.72 -8.29 -8.60
CA HIS A 34 5.45 -8.16 -7.88
C HIS A 34 5.64 -7.54 -6.49
N GLY A 35 4.52 -7.15 -5.86
CA GLY A 35 4.53 -6.69 -4.46
C GLY A 35 4.65 -5.18 -4.27
N GLN A 36 4.52 -4.39 -5.33
CA GLN A 36 4.51 -2.93 -5.27
C GLN A 36 3.10 -2.37 -5.43
N LEU A 37 2.83 -1.28 -4.71
CA LEU A 37 1.72 -0.35 -4.92
C LEU A 37 0.40 -1.02 -5.32
N LEU A 38 -0.17 -1.75 -4.38
CA LEU A 38 -1.56 -2.18 -4.51
C LEU A 38 -2.48 -1.00 -4.20
N ARG A 39 -3.23 -0.54 -5.20
CA ARG A 39 -4.00 0.70 -5.12
C ARG A 39 -5.25 0.53 -4.24
N PRO A 40 -5.72 1.59 -3.55
CA PRO A 40 -6.96 1.54 -2.77
C PRO A 40 -8.15 0.96 -3.53
N LYS A 41 -8.37 1.35 -4.79
CA LYS A 41 -9.44 0.80 -5.64
C LYS A 41 -9.35 -0.70 -5.85
N GLU A 42 -8.13 -1.25 -5.93
CA GLU A 42 -7.92 -2.68 -6.10
C GLU A 42 -8.25 -3.43 -4.82
N ILE A 43 -7.86 -2.90 -3.65
CA ILE A 43 -8.23 -3.45 -2.34
C ILE A 43 -9.75 -3.46 -2.18
N LYS A 44 -10.40 -2.32 -2.45
CA LYS A 44 -11.86 -2.18 -2.35
C LYS A 44 -12.58 -3.13 -3.31
N ARG A 45 -12.11 -3.25 -4.56
CA ARG A 45 -12.61 -4.24 -5.53
C ARG A 45 -12.50 -5.67 -5.00
N MET A 46 -11.33 -6.08 -4.52
CA MET A 46 -11.11 -7.44 -4.01
C MET A 46 -12.00 -7.79 -2.80
N ILE A 47 -12.21 -6.83 -1.90
CA ILE A 47 -13.11 -7.01 -0.74
C ILE A 47 -14.56 -7.17 -1.20
N ARG A 48 -15.00 -6.40 -2.21
CA ARG A 48 -16.34 -6.55 -2.78
C ARG A 48 -16.56 -7.88 -3.51
N GLU A 49 -15.55 -8.36 -4.23
CA GLU A 49 -15.62 -9.64 -4.96
C GLU A 49 -15.91 -10.84 -4.05
N ILE A 50 -15.57 -10.75 -2.76
CA ILE A 50 -15.90 -11.77 -1.74
C ILE A 50 -17.16 -11.44 -0.93
N GLY A 51 -17.99 -10.48 -1.38
CA GLY A 51 -19.26 -10.13 -0.75
C GLY A 51 -19.13 -9.33 0.55
N ARG A 52 -18.00 -8.66 0.79
CA ARG A 52 -17.78 -7.80 1.98
C ARG A 52 -17.83 -6.31 1.63
N THR A 53 -18.13 -5.48 2.63
CA THR A 53 -18.07 -4.02 2.51
C THR A 53 -16.70 -3.50 2.91
N PRO A 54 -15.96 -2.82 2.02
CA PRO A 54 -14.70 -2.18 2.40
C PRO A 54 -14.94 -1.06 3.42
N ALA A 55 -13.98 -0.90 4.34
CA ALA A 55 -13.98 0.19 5.31
C ALA A 55 -12.55 0.67 5.56
N GLU A 56 -12.38 1.99 5.64
CA GLU A 56 -11.13 2.62 6.05
C GLU A 56 -11.10 2.73 7.58
N ARG A 57 -9.95 2.41 8.18
CA ARG A 57 -9.75 2.48 9.63
C ARG A 57 -8.50 3.29 9.98
N ASN A 58 -8.48 3.82 11.19
CA ASN A 58 -7.26 4.36 11.77
C ASN A 58 -6.42 3.27 12.47
N THR A 59 -5.29 3.67 13.07
CA THR A 59 -4.38 2.79 13.82
C THR A 59 -5.02 2.21 15.10
N TYR A 60 -6.07 2.84 15.63
CA TYR A 60 -6.87 2.33 16.76
C TYR A 60 -8.04 1.45 16.30
N TYR A 61 -8.06 1.00 15.04
CA TYR A 61 -9.12 0.20 14.44
C TYR A 61 -10.52 0.84 14.44
N LYS A 62 -10.61 2.16 14.65
CA LYS A 62 -11.87 2.88 14.50
C LYS A 62 -12.15 3.09 13.01
N ILE A 63 -13.37 2.78 12.60
CA ILE A 63 -13.84 3.01 11.23
C ILE A 63 -13.94 4.52 10.99
N LEU A 64 -13.22 5.00 9.99
CA LEU A 64 -13.26 6.39 9.52
C LEU A 64 -14.31 6.55 8.42
N ARG A 65 -14.38 5.58 7.51
CA ARG A 65 -15.27 5.61 6.34
C ARG A 65 -15.68 4.19 5.94
N LYS A 66 -16.94 4.03 5.51
CA LYS A 66 -17.43 2.82 4.85
C LYS A 66 -17.66 3.11 3.36
N PHE A 67 -17.54 2.08 2.53
CA PHE A 67 -17.69 2.18 1.08
C PHE A 67 -18.82 1.26 0.59
N ASP A 68 -20.04 1.56 1.01
CA ASP A 68 -21.27 0.77 0.87
C ASP A 68 -22.07 1.05 -0.41
N ASP A 69 -21.97 2.24 -0.98
CA ASP A 69 -22.86 2.75 -2.02
C ASP A 69 -22.27 2.73 -3.44
N GLY A 70 -21.02 2.30 -3.60
CA GLY A 70 -20.34 2.25 -4.91
C GLY A 70 -20.03 3.62 -5.53
N ASN A 71 -20.44 4.72 -4.90
CA ASN A 71 -20.11 6.09 -5.28
C ASN A 71 -18.74 6.48 -4.70
N GLU A 72 -17.73 5.71 -5.07
CA GLU A 72 -16.37 6.00 -4.63
C GLU A 72 -15.75 7.11 -5.47
N ILE A 73 -15.21 8.10 -4.78
CA ILE A 73 -14.30 9.06 -5.39
C ILE A 73 -12.93 8.38 -5.49
N ASP A 74 -12.31 8.47 -6.65
CA ASP A 74 -10.93 8.04 -6.87
C ASP A 74 -10.01 8.68 -5.82
N GLU A 75 -9.23 7.87 -5.15
CA GLU A 75 -8.24 8.39 -4.21
C GLU A 75 -7.03 8.94 -4.95
N LYS A 76 -6.30 9.86 -4.31
CA LYS A 76 -5.05 10.39 -4.89
C LYS A 76 -4.08 9.26 -5.28
N LEU A 77 -4.05 8.20 -4.47
CA LEU A 77 -3.19 7.04 -4.71
C LEU A 77 -3.68 6.15 -5.86
N ASP A 78 -4.98 6.17 -6.19
CA ASP A 78 -5.54 5.42 -7.31
C ASP A 78 -5.06 5.92 -8.67
N ASN A 79 -4.63 7.19 -8.73
CA ASN A 79 -4.14 7.87 -9.91
C ASN A 79 -2.64 8.22 -9.85
N ALA A 80 -1.97 7.86 -8.75
CA ALA A 80 -0.54 8.10 -8.61
C ALA A 80 0.26 7.30 -9.64
N LYS A 81 1.29 7.94 -10.20
CA LYS A 81 2.31 7.29 -11.04
C LYS A 81 3.41 6.74 -10.14
N ASN A 82 3.94 5.56 -10.45
CA ASN A 82 5.03 4.96 -9.67
C ASN A 82 6.25 5.90 -9.58
N SER A 83 6.51 6.67 -10.64
CA SER A 83 7.59 7.66 -10.67
C SER A 83 7.46 8.78 -9.62
N GLN A 84 6.26 9.03 -9.09
CA GLN A 84 6.05 10.04 -8.04
C GLN A 84 6.65 9.62 -6.70
N PHE A 85 6.81 8.32 -6.45
CA PHE A 85 7.39 7.81 -5.21
C PHE A 85 8.92 7.75 -5.24
N GLY A 86 9.53 8.12 -6.39
CA GLY A 86 10.95 7.97 -6.66
C GLY A 86 11.39 6.51 -6.73
N SER A 87 12.69 6.31 -6.88
CA SER A 87 13.33 5.00 -6.81
C SER A 87 14.32 4.95 -5.64
N TYR A 88 14.58 3.76 -5.12
CA TYR A 88 15.65 3.54 -4.15
C TYR A 88 17.00 4.12 -4.60
N VAL A 89 17.33 3.96 -5.89
CA VAL A 89 18.58 4.46 -6.49
C VAL A 89 18.66 5.99 -6.42
N GLU A 90 17.53 6.69 -6.59
CA GLU A 90 17.47 8.14 -6.42
C GLU A 90 17.56 8.52 -4.94
N LEU A 91 16.84 7.81 -4.06
CA LEU A 91 16.82 8.07 -2.62
C LEU A 91 18.21 7.99 -1.98
N ILE A 92 19.03 6.98 -2.32
CA ILE A 92 20.40 6.85 -1.77
C ILE A 92 21.37 7.94 -2.25
N LYS A 93 21.04 8.65 -3.35
CA LYS A 93 21.85 9.77 -3.86
C LYS A 93 21.51 11.10 -3.17
N ILE A 94 20.42 11.16 -2.39
CA ILE A 94 19.98 12.38 -1.71
C ILE A 94 20.93 12.71 -0.56
N LYS A 95 21.76 13.74 -0.74
CA LYS A 95 22.66 14.26 0.31
C LYS A 95 21.93 15.00 1.43
N LYS A 96 20.69 15.45 1.21
CA LYS A 96 19.90 16.26 2.15
C LYS A 96 19.73 15.58 3.51
N PHE A 97 19.57 14.26 3.53
CA PHE A 97 19.33 13.46 4.74
C PHE A 97 20.56 12.65 5.16
N LYS A 98 21.72 12.91 4.55
CA LYS A 98 22.95 12.21 4.92
C LYS A 98 23.33 12.61 6.35
N TYR A 99 23.62 11.62 7.18
CA TYR A 99 24.15 11.86 8.52
C TYR A 99 25.36 12.79 8.43
N LYS A 100 25.29 13.88 9.18
CA LYS A 100 26.41 14.79 9.40
C LYS A 100 26.98 14.48 10.76
N ASN A 101 28.25 14.11 10.81
CA ASN A 101 28.92 13.85 12.07
C ASN A 101 29.04 15.18 12.83
N PRO A 102 28.43 15.32 14.03
CA PRO A 102 28.53 16.56 14.80
C PRO A 102 29.94 16.83 15.33
N ARG A 103 30.87 15.87 15.20
CA ARG A 103 32.28 15.99 15.60
C ARG A 103 33.23 16.26 14.43
N SER A 104 32.72 16.54 13.23
CA SER A 104 33.56 16.78 12.04
C SER A 104 33.89 18.24 11.78
N GLU A 105 33.79 19.11 12.78
CA GLU A 105 34.35 20.48 12.79
C GLU A 105 35.33 20.61 13.96
#